data_AF-A0A1H5G2I1-F1
#
_entry.id   AF-A0A1H5G2I1-F1
#
_cell.length_a   1.000
_cell.length_b   1.000
_cell.length_c   1.000
_cell.angle_alpha   90.00
_cell.angle_beta   90.00
_cell.angle_gamma   90.00
#
_symmetry.space_group_name_H-M   'P 1'
#
loop_
_entity.id
_entity.type
_entity.pdbx_description
1 polymer ?
#
loop_
_entity_poly.entity_id
_entity_poly.type
_entity_poly.pdbx_seq_one_letter_code
_entity_poly.pdbx_strand_id
1 'polypeptide(L)'
;MTRAIEDRAKLYLLTEFRHPNYEFRGKEVGDKGFDLWLDERGHAPKKVELKATAAAYQRHSNIFERLVFNAEIEKQLFESGESVIARLFMGSAPPRLFIVTNAIFNTGAKLTVESRYVVRGRINYTSSIVELA
;
A
#
# COMPACT_ATOMS: atom_id res chain seq x y z
N MET A 1 -10.34 -11.89 9.68
CA MET A 1 -10.79 -11.98 8.28
C MET A 1 -9.80 -11.19 7.45
N THR A 2 -8.74 -11.82 6.95
CA THR A 2 -7.54 -11.05 6.55
C THR A 2 -6.71 -11.76 5.48
N ARG A 3 -6.30 -13.03 5.68
CA ARG A 3 -5.34 -13.69 4.77
C ARG A 3 -5.87 -13.97 3.36
N ALA A 4 -7.08 -14.52 3.22
CA ALA A 4 -7.62 -14.88 1.90
C ALA A 4 -7.82 -13.67 0.96
N ILE A 5 -8.16 -12.50 1.51
CA ILE A 5 -8.30 -11.27 0.72
C ILE A 5 -6.93 -10.72 0.32
N GLU A 6 -5.94 -10.78 1.22
CA GLU A 6 -4.56 -10.41 0.92
C GLU A 6 -3.95 -11.35 -0.14
N ASP A 7 -4.18 -12.66 -0.05
CA ASP A 7 -3.70 -13.64 -1.05
C ASP A 7 -4.33 -13.37 -2.43
N ARG A 8 -5.65 -13.12 -2.49
CA ARG A 8 -6.33 -12.77 -3.74
C ARG A 8 -5.83 -11.45 -4.32
N ALA A 9 -5.59 -10.46 -3.46
CA ALA A 9 -5.04 -9.17 -3.83
C ALA A 9 -3.62 -9.32 -4.40
N LYS A 10 -2.76 -10.09 -3.73
CA LYS A 10 -1.41 -10.38 -4.19
C LYS A 10 -1.44 -11.08 -5.56
N LEU A 11 -2.29 -12.09 -5.72
CA LEU A 11 -2.46 -12.78 -7.00
C LEU A 11 -2.84 -11.80 -8.10
N TYR A 12 -3.88 -10.98 -7.89
CA TYR A 12 -4.32 -9.96 -8.84
C TYR A 12 -3.15 -9.03 -9.25
N LEU A 13 -2.38 -8.52 -8.29
CA LEU A 13 -1.25 -7.63 -8.57
C LEU A 13 -0.17 -8.31 -9.43
N LEU A 14 0.09 -9.59 -9.22
CA LEU A 14 1.13 -10.34 -9.92
C LEU A 14 0.69 -10.88 -11.28
N THR A 15 -0.60 -11.14 -11.49
CA THR A 15 -1.07 -11.84 -12.70
C THR A 15 -1.99 -11.02 -13.58
N GLU A 16 -2.79 -10.11 -13.03
CA GLU A 16 -3.87 -9.43 -13.74
C GLU A 16 -3.68 -7.92 -13.86
N PHE A 17 -3.09 -7.27 -12.85
CA PHE A 17 -2.82 -5.85 -12.87
C PHE A 17 -1.87 -5.49 -14.02
N ARG A 18 -2.23 -4.46 -14.79
CA ARG A 18 -1.43 -3.95 -15.91
C ARG A 18 -1.43 -2.43 -15.86
N HIS A 19 -0.25 -1.84 -15.89
CA HIS A 19 -0.10 -0.39 -15.95
C HIS A 19 1.19 -0.05 -16.73
N PRO A 20 1.21 1.02 -17.56
CA PRO A 20 2.36 1.33 -18.42
C PRO A 20 3.65 1.68 -17.68
N ASN A 21 3.54 2.15 -16.44
CA ASN A 21 4.68 2.65 -15.64
C ASN A 21 4.91 1.90 -14.32
N TYR A 22 3.99 1.01 -13.95
CA TYR A 22 4.04 0.32 -12.66
C TYR A 22 3.84 -1.17 -12.86
N GLU A 23 4.71 -1.95 -12.24
CA GLU A 23 4.63 -3.41 -12.21
C GLU A 23 4.82 -3.90 -10.78
N PHE A 24 4.14 -4.99 -10.45
CA PHE A 24 4.35 -5.68 -9.18
C PHE A 24 5.05 -6.99 -9.43
N ARG A 25 6.07 -7.26 -8.63
CA ARG A 25 6.76 -8.55 -8.63
C ARG A 25 6.78 -9.18 -7.24
N GLY A 26 6.79 -10.50 -7.24
CA GLY A 26 6.97 -11.28 -6.03
C GLY A 26 8.39 -11.15 -5.49
N LYS A 27 8.56 -11.66 -4.26
CA LYS A 27 9.88 -11.84 -3.65
C LYS A 27 10.76 -12.77 -4.47
N GLU A 28 12.00 -12.35 -4.74
CA GLU A 28 13.02 -13.15 -5.42
C GLU A 28 14.10 -13.67 -4.45
N VAL A 29 14.96 -14.56 -4.95
CA VAL A 29 16.09 -15.11 -4.17
C VAL A 29 17.11 -13.99 -3.91
N GLY A 30 17.11 -13.46 -2.70
CA GLY A 30 17.95 -12.33 -2.27
C GLY A 30 17.17 -11.24 -1.55
N ASP A 31 15.87 -11.16 -1.81
CA ASP A 31 14.98 -10.19 -1.16
C ASP A 31 14.76 -10.55 0.31
N LYS A 32 14.90 -9.57 1.21
CA LYS A 32 14.70 -9.74 2.66
C LYS A 32 13.40 -9.09 3.11
N GLY A 33 12.61 -9.82 3.90
CA GLY A 33 11.49 -9.31 4.70
C GLY A 33 10.16 -9.04 3.98
N PHE A 34 10.16 -8.72 2.68
CA PHE A 34 8.95 -8.35 1.95
C PHE A 34 8.58 -9.36 0.88
N ASP A 35 7.27 -9.55 0.72
CA ASP A 35 6.67 -10.52 -0.19
C ASP A 35 6.32 -9.94 -1.57
N LEU A 36 6.35 -8.61 -1.68
CA LEU A 36 5.87 -7.85 -2.83
C LEU A 36 6.72 -6.59 -3.02
N TRP A 37 7.02 -6.28 -4.28
CA TRP A 37 7.77 -5.10 -4.69
C TRP A 37 7.01 -4.35 -5.77
N LEU A 38 7.21 -3.03 -5.79
CA LEU A 38 6.69 -2.12 -6.81
C LEU A 38 7.87 -1.62 -7.65
N ASP A 39 7.84 -1.95 -8.93
CA ASP A 39 8.76 -1.41 -9.93
C ASP A 39 8.08 -0.24 -10.63
N GLU A 40 8.67 0.94 -10.48
CA GLU A 40 8.23 2.19 -11.08
C GLU A 40 9.27 2.61 -12.13
N ARG A 41 8.83 2.85 -13.37
CA ARG A 41 9.75 3.13 -14.48
C ARG A 41 10.67 4.31 -14.18
N GLY A 42 11.98 4.08 -14.19
CA GLY A 42 13.00 5.10 -13.93
C GLY A 42 13.31 5.33 -12.45
N HIS A 43 12.72 4.55 -11.55
CA HIS A 43 12.96 4.61 -10.11
C HIS A 43 13.46 3.27 -9.57
N ALA A 44 14.11 3.30 -8.42
CA ALA A 44 14.49 2.08 -7.71
C ALA A 44 13.24 1.32 -7.22
N PRO A 45 13.24 -0.02 -7.24
CA PRO A 45 12.16 -0.84 -6.70
C PRO A 45 11.86 -0.49 -5.25
N LYS A 46 10.57 -0.40 -4.89
CA LYS A 46 10.12 -0.11 -3.53
C LYS A 46 9.49 -1.34 -2.90
N LYS A 47 9.78 -1.57 -1.61
CA LYS A 47 9.10 -2.61 -0.83
C LYS A 47 7.62 -2.26 -0.69
N VAL A 48 6.73 -3.25 -0.77
CA VAL A 48 5.29 -3.01 -0.69
C VAL A 48 4.70 -3.64 0.57
N GLU A 49 4.07 -2.80 1.37
CA GLU A 49 3.13 -3.21 2.41
C GLU A 49 1.72 -3.31 1.81
N LEU A 50 1.24 -4.53 1.56
CA LEU A 50 -0.07 -4.74 0.96
C LEU A 50 -1.18 -4.60 2.00
N LYS A 51 -2.11 -3.66 1.79
CA LYS A 51 -3.33 -3.50 2.59
C LYS A 51 -4.56 -3.68 1.71
N ALA A 52 -5.13 -4.88 1.71
CA ALA A 52 -6.31 -5.21 0.90
C ALA A 52 -7.64 -5.15 1.68
N THR A 53 -8.76 -4.94 0.99
CA THR A 53 -10.11 -5.09 1.55
C THR A 53 -11.06 -5.68 0.51
N ALA A 54 -12.07 -6.42 0.98
CA ALA A 54 -13.13 -6.97 0.13
C ALA A 54 -14.15 -5.91 -0.32
N ALA A 55 -14.20 -4.75 0.34
CA ALA A 55 -15.13 -3.68 0.02
C ALA A 55 -14.73 -2.94 -1.27
N ALA A 56 -15.73 -2.36 -1.95
CA ALA A 56 -15.51 -1.40 -3.01
C ALA A 56 -15.01 -0.07 -2.46
N TYR A 57 -14.22 0.65 -3.24
CA TYR A 57 -13.83 2.02 -2.90
C TYR A 57 -15.01 2.98 -3.13
N GLN A 58 -15.36 3.78 -2.12
CA GLN A 58 -16.49 4.71 -2.19
C GLN A 58 -16.06 6.17 -2.08
N ARG A 59 -15.06 6.47 -1.25
CA ARG A 59 -14.59 7.84 -0.97
C ARG A 59 -13.14 7.85 -0.51
N HIS A 60 -12.47 9.00 -0.67
CA HIS A 60 -11.04 9.17 -0.33
C HIS A 60 -10.67 8.73 1.09
N SER A 61 -11.55 8.94 2.07
CA SER A 61 -11.28 8.51 3.45
C SER A 61 -11.07 7.01 3.60
N ASN A 62 -11.64 6.18 2.70
CA ASN A 62 -11.48 4.73 2.77
C ASN A 62 -10.03 4.28 2.56
N ILE A 63 -9.18 5.09 1.90
CA ILE A 63 -7.76 4.76 1.67
C ILE A 63 -7.05 4.62 3.01
N PHE A 64 -7.38 5.48 3.98
CA PHE A 64 -6.75 5.55 5.30
C PHE A 64 -7.44 4.65 6.33
N GLU A 65 -8.62 4.13 6.02
CA GLU A 65 -9.32 3.19 6.90
C GLU A 65 -8.48 1.91 7.05
N ARG A 66 -8.06 1.66 8.30
CA ARG A 66 -7.28 0.48 8.71
C ARG A 66 -5.88 0.40 8.09
N LEU A 67 -5.25 1.55 7.80
CA LEU A 67 -3.81 1.60 7.56
C LEU A 67 -3.06 1.44 8.87
N VAL A 68 -2.70 0.19 9.15
CA VAL A 68 -2.07 -0.23 10.41
C VAL A 68 -0.82 -1.05 10.11
N PHE A 69 0.30 -0.71 10.74
CA PHE A 69 1.50 -1.56 10.74
C PHE A 69 1.49 -2.46 11.96
N ASN A 70 1.78 -3.75 11.74
CA ASN A 70 1.76 -4.75 12.80
C ASN A 70 3.14 -4.88 13.46
N ALA A 71 4.21 -4.61 12.70
CA ALA A 71 5.57 -4.62 13.22
C ALA A 71 6.20 -3.22 13.18
N GLU A 72 7.05 -2.93 14.16
CA GLU A 72 7.79 -1.66 14.22
C GLU A 72 8.70 -1.47 13.01
N ILE A 73 9.29 -2.55 12.49
CA ILE A 73 10.16 -2.48 11.31
C ILE A 73 9.40 -2.05 10.04
N GLU A 74 8.15 -2.50 9.84
CA GLU A 74 7.32 -2.08 8.71
C GLU A 74 7.04 -0.58 8.78
N LYS A 75 6.75 -0.10 10.00
CA LYS A 75 6.53 1.32 10.30
C LYS A 75 7.79 2.15 10.02
N GLN A 76 8.95 1.72 10.51
CA GLN A 76 10.22 2.44 10.29
C GLN A 76 10.58 2.51 8.81
N LEU A 77 10.41 1.42 8.06
CA LEU A 77 10.66 1.39 6.61
C LEU A 77 9.70 2.29 5.82
N PHE A 78 8.45 2.39 6.26
CA PHE A 78 7.51 3.32 5.65
C PHE A 78 7.89 4.76 5.98
N GLU A 79 8.22 5.08 7.23
CA GLU A 79 8.67 6.44 7.61
C GLU A 79 9.91 6.88 6.84
N SER A 80 10.90 6.00 6.62
CA SER A 80 12.11 6.30 5.84
C SER A 80 11.88 6.41 4.33
N GLY A 81 10.70 5.99 3.83
CA GLY A 81 10.39 5.98 2.39
C GLY A 81 10.96 4.77 1.64
N GLU A 82 11.52 3.79 2.37
CA GLU A 82 11.99 2.53 1.80
C GLU A 82 10.85 1.57 1.41
N SER A 83 9.66 1.76 1.99
CA SER A 83 8.45 1.06 1.61
C SER A 83 7.30 2.00 1.26
N VAL A 84 6.34 1.47 0.51
CA VAL A 84 5.06 2.10 0.20
C VAL A 84 3.93 1.20 0.65
N ILE A 85 2.74 1.77 0.87
CA ILE A 85 1.54 0.97 1.08
C ILE A 85 0.81 0.83 -0.26
N ALA A 86 0.55 -0.41 -0.67
CA ALA A 86 -0.40 -0.72 -1.74
C ALA A 86 -1.78 -0.95 -1.11
N ARG A 87 -2.67 0.05 -1.21
CA ARG A 87 -4.04 -0.05 -0.73
C ARG A 87 -4.95 -0.53 -1.85
N LEU A 88 -5.49 -1.75 -1.71
CA LEU A 88 -6.30 -2.39 -2.75
C LEU A 88 -7.75 -2.64 -2.32
N PHE A 89 -8.69 -2.22 -3.14
CA PHE A 89 -10.14 -2.41 -2.96
C PHE A 89 -10.64 -3.48 -3.94
N MET A 90 -10.74 -4.72 -3.45
CA MET A 90 -11.07 -5.90 -4.24
C MET A 90 -12.57 -6.03 -4.54
N GLY A 91 -13.42 -5.18 -3.95
CA GLY A 91 -14.85 -5.12 -4.25
C GLY A 91 -15.21 -4.18 -5.41
N SER A 92 -14.23 -3.46 -5.95
CA SER A 92 -14.40 -2.65 -7.16
C SER A 92 -14.20 -3.51 -8.42
N ALA A 93 -14.82 -3.14 -9.54
CA ALA A 93 -14.62 -3.77 -10.84
C ALA A 93 -14.25 -2.70 -11.90
N PRO A 94 -12.99 -2.63 -12.36
CA PRO A 94 -11.83 -3.40 -11.89
C PRO A 94 -11.44 -3.05 -10.42
N PRO A 95 -10.64 -3.90 -9.74
CA PRO A 95 -10.10 -3.57 -8.42
C PRO A 95 -9.36 -2.23 -8.44
N ARG A 96 -9.62 -1.37 -7.45
CA ARG A 96 -8.97 -0.04 -7.37
C ARG A 96 -7.76 -0.09 -6.47
N LEU A 97 -6.62 0.34 -7.00
CA LEU A 97 -5.33 0.33 -6.33
C LEU A 97 -4.84 1.76 -6.08
N PHE A 98 -4.32 1.99 -4.88
CA PHE A 98 -3.70 3.25 -4.49
C PHE A 98 -2.32 2.97 -3.89
N ILE A 99 -1.31 3.72 -4.34
CA ILE A 99 0.01 3.73 -3.72
C ILE A 99 0.07 4.91 -2.76
N VAL A 100 0.24 4.62 -1.48
CA VAL A 100 0.43 5.64 -0.45
C VAL A 100 1.91 5.68 -0.10
N THR A 101 2.50 6.87 -0.18
CA THR A 101 3.90 7.12 0.13
C THR A 101 4.06 7.81 1.50
N ASN A 102 5.27 7.84 2.02
CA ASN A 102 5.58 8.53 3.29
C ASN A 102 5.38 10.06 3.24
N ALA A 103 5.20 10.64 2.05
CA ALA A 103 4.89 12.05 1.86
C ALA A 103 3.57 12.48 2.55
N ILE A 104 2.72 11.52 2.95
CA ILE A 104 1.56 11.80 3.81
C ILE A 104 1.96 12.44 5.16
N PHE A 105 3.17 12.15 5.68
CA PHE A 105 3.64 12.74 6.94
C PHE A 105 4.00 14.22 6.77
N ASN A 106 4.59 14.59 5.63
CA ASN A 106 4.89 15.99 5.29
C ASN A 106 3.63 16.85 5.11
N THR A 107 2.48 16.20 4.93
CA THR A 107 1.18 16.85 4.73
C THR A 107 0.29 16.76 5.99
N GLY A 108 0.87 16.34 7.12
CA GLY A 108 0.24 16.40 8.44
C GLY A 108 -0.32 15.08 8.97
N ALA A 109 -0.09 13.95 8.27
CA ALA A 109 -0.33 12.63 8.87
C ALA A 109 0.63 12.39 10.05
N LYS A 110 0.19 11.60 11.01
CA LYS A 110 0.99 11.13 12.14
C LYS A 110 0.69 9.66 12.40
N LEU A 111 1.69 8.93 12.84
CA LEU A 111 1.49 7.59 13.39
C LEU A 111 1.16 7.70 14.87
N THR A 112 0.03 7.11 15.26
CA THR A 112 -0.35 6.98 16.67
C THR A 112 -0.06 5.55 17.11
N VAL A 113 0.66 5.41 18.22
CA VAL A 113 0.95 4.12 18.83
C VAL A 113 -0.21 3.76 19.76
N GLU A 114 -0.95 2.71 19.40
CA GLU A 114 -1.93 2.07 20.29
C GLU A 114 -1.42 0.66 20.61
N SER A 115 -2.19 -0.39 20.30
CA SER A 115 -1.69 -1.77 20.23
C SER A 115 -0.92 -2.07 18.93
N ARG A 116 -1.05 -1.17 17.95
CA ARG A 116 -0.42 -1.18 16.63
C ARG A 116 -0.16 0.26 16.19
N TYR A 117 0.59 0.43 15.10
CA TYR A 117 0.89 1.77 14.57
C TYR A 117 -0.18 2.17 13.54
N VAL A 118 -1.01 3.15 13.87
CA VAL A 118 -2.13 3.59 13.02
C VAL A 118 -1.81 4.94 12.38
N VAL A 119 -1.98 5.05 11.05
CA VAL A 119 -1.87 6.33 10.33
C VAL A 119 -3.11 7.18 10.59
N ARG A 120 -2.95 8.40 11.14
CA ARG A 120 -4.02 9.37 11.40
C ARG A 120 -3.67 10.77 10.87
N GLY A 121 -4.63 11.52 10.32
CA GLY A 121 -4.46 12.96 9.99
C GLY A 121 -5.48 13.50 8.96
N ARG A 122 -5.23 14.70 8.41
CA ARG A 122 -6.14 15.41 7.49
C ARG A 122 -6.34 14.66 6.16
N ILE A 123 -7.56 14.52 5.68
CA ILE A 123 -7.92 13.63 4.54
C ILE A 123 -7.41 14.12 3.16
N ASN A 124 -6.74 15.27 3.07
CA ASN A 124 -6.34 15.92 1.82
C ASN A 124 -4.88 15.60 1.43
N TYR A 125 -4.59 14.32 1.17
CA TYR A 125 -3.24 13.85 0.79
C TYR A 125 -3.10 13.53 -0.70
N THR A 126 -3.86 14.19 -1.56
CA THR A 126 -3.98 13.86 -2.99
C THR A 126 -2.65 13.84 -3.75
N SER A 127 -1.66 14.66 -3.36
CA SER A 127 -0.33 14.65 -3.97
C SER A 127 0.57 13.50 -3.50
N SER A 128 0.21 12.83 -2.40
CA SER A 128 1.00 11.78 -1.74
C SER A 128 0.45 10.37 -2.02
N ILE A 129 -0.64 10.31 -2.80
CA ILE A 129 -1.35 9.09 -3.19
C ILE A 129 -1.35 9.03 -4.72
N VAL A 130 -0.92 7.91 -5.27
CA VAL A 130 -1.05 7.63 -6.71
C VAL A 130 -2.18 6.62 -6.90
N GLU A 131 -3.22 7.00 -7.64
CA GLU A 131 -4.25 6.05 -8.07
C GLU A 131 -3.76 5.32 -9.33
N LEU A 132 -3.80 3.99 -9.28
CA LEU A 132 -3.49 3.11 -10.39
C LEU A 132 -4.78 2.40 -10.79
N ALA A 133 -5.33 2.80 -11.93
CA ALA A 133 -6.55 2.25 -12.52
C ALA A 133 -6.24 1.44 -13.78
#